data_AF-A0A5N9CTI0-F1
#
_entry.id   AF-A0A5N9CTI0-F1
#
_cell.length_a   1.000
_cell.length_b   1.000
_cell.length_c   1.000
_cell.angle_alpha   90.00
_cell.angle_beta   90.00
_cell.angle_gamma   90.00
#
_symmetry.space_group_name_H-M   'P 1'
#
loop_
_entity.id
_entity.type
_entity.pdbx_description
1 polymer ?
#
loop_
_entity_poly.entity_id
_entity_poly.type
_entity_poly.pdbx_seq_one_letter_code
_entity_poly.pdbx_strand_id
1 'polypeptide(L)'
;MRKARTIDFLRLVDSIDLITELRGNPDTKNIPVVLVTAVSTPNITLRAIELGVKYRFTKPWEHPELDFVLERSLNLNPEESNTAKSHT
;
A
#
# COMPACT_ATOMS: atom_id res chain seq x y z
N MET A 1 -6.44 -12.36 16.47
CA MET A 1 -6.20 -11.06 17.14
C MET A 1 -4.89 -10.43 16.65
N ARG A 2 -4.86 -9.80 15.47
CA ARG A 2 -3.66 -9.11 14.91
C ARG A 2 -3.92 -7.69 14.40
N LYS A 3 -5.15 -7.15 14.54
CA LYS A 3 -5.57 -5.90 13.89
C LYS A 3 -5.20 -4.61 14.64
N ALA A 4 -4.86 -4.69 15.92
CA ALA A 4 -4.67 -3.49 16.77
C ALA A 4 -3.25 -2.92 16.77
N ARG A 5 -2.19 -3.74 16.58
CA ARG A 5 -0.81 -3.25 16.75
C ARG A 5 -0.29 -2.35 15.62
N THR A 6 -0.81 -2.50 14.39
CA THR A 6 -0.26 -1.81 13.22
C THR A 6 -0.71 -0.34 13.11
N ILE A 7 -1.92 -0.01 13.57
CA ILE A 7 -2.47 1.35 13.50
C ILE A 7 -1.81 2.30 14.50
N ASP A 8 -1.46 1.80 15.69
CA ASP A 8 -0.79 2.61 16.72
C ASP A 8 0.68 2.88 16.37
N PHE A 9 1.35 1.95 15.68
CA PHE A 9 2.74 2.12 15.22
C PHE A 9 2.90 3.26 14.21
N LEU A 10 1.89 3.46 13.34
CA LEU A 10 1.92 4.46 12.27
C LEU A 10 1.87 5.91 12.78
N ARG A 11 1.49 6.15 14.06
CA ARG A 11 1.47 7.50 14.64
C ARG A 11 2.81 7.97 15.20
N LEU A 12 3.76 7.04 15.42
CA LEU A 12 5.07 7.35 16.02
C LEU A 12 6.24 7.30 15.04
N VAL A 13 6.14 6.50 13.98
CA VAL A 13 7.24 6.29 13.01
C VAL A 13 6.96 7.08 11.74
N ASP A 14 7.97 7.79 11.22
CA ASP A 14 7.86 8.43 9.92
C ASP A 14 7.68 7.37 8.83
N SER A 15 6.72 7.60 7.94
CA SER A 15 6.41 6.69 6.83
C SER A 15 7.65 6.29 6.01
N ILE A 16 8.60 7.19 5.83
CA ILE A 16 9.83 6.94 5.06
C ILE A 16 10.76 5.99 5.80
N ASP A 17 10.91 6.15 7.11
CA ASP A 17 11.76 5.27 7.92
C ASP A 17 11.19 3.85 7.94
N LEU A 18 9.87 3.74 8.09
CA LEU A 18 9.17 2.46 8.02
C LEU A 18 9.36 1.78 6.66
N ILE A 19 9.22 2.51 5.55
CA ILE A 19 9.45 1.94 4.22
C ILE A 19 10.91 1.48 4.09
N THR A 20 11.86 2.27 4.59
CA THR A 20 13.28 1.92 4.57
C THR A 20 13.54 0.62 5.31
N GLU A 21 12.97 0.44 6.50
CA GLU A 21 13.06 -0.80 7.28
C GLU A 21 12.43 -1.99 6.54
N LEU A 22 11.22 -1.81 6.00
CA LEU A 22 10.54 -2.86 5.24
C LEU A 22 11.33 -3.31 4.02
N ARG A 23 12.03 -2.39 3.34
CA ARG A 23 12.88 -2.69 2.18
C ARG A 23 14.22 -3.32 2.57
N GLY A 24 14.73 -3.02 3.76
CA GLY A 24 15.96 -3.62 4.29
C GLY A 24 15.80 -5.08 4.74
N ASN A 25 14.58 -5.50 5.10
CA ASN A 25 14.31 -6.86 5.56
C ASN A 25 13.97 -7.82 4.39
N PRO A 26 14.71 -8.94 4.19
CA PRO A 26 14.47 -9.92 3.13
C PRO A 26 13.06 -10.50 3.07
N ASP A 27 12.38 -10.61 4.22
CA ASP A 27 11.06 -11.21 4.34
C ASP A 27 9.94 -10.23 3.94
N THR A 28 10.20 -8.92 4.02
CA THR A 28 9.21 -7.87 3.75
C THR A 28 9.51 -7.01 2.53
N LYS A 29 10.73 -7.07 1.99
CA LYS A 29 11.18 -6.18 0.90
C LYS A 29 10.32 -6.26 -0.36
N ASN A 30 9.68 -7.40 -0.61
CA ASN A 30 8.85 -7.63 -1.80
C ASN A 30 7.38 -7.28 -1.59
N ILE A 31 6.96 -6.90 -0.37
CA ILE A 31 5.57 -6.56 -0.09
C ILE A 31 5.22 -5.24 -0.81
N PRO A 32 4.13 -5.19 -1.61
CA PRO A 32 3.67 -3.95 -2.21
C PRO A 32 3.32 -2.92 -1.14
N VAL A 33 3.82 -1.69 -1.30
CA VAL A 33 3.51 -0.58 -0.40
C VAL A 33 2.74 0.47 -1.19
N VAL A 34 1.63 0.93 -0.60
CA VAL A 34 0.83 2.04 -1.11
C VAL A 34 0.96 3.19 -0.11
N LEU A 35 1.45 4.35 -0.56
CA LEU A 35 1.52 5.53 0.28
C LEU A 35 0.14 6.18 0.37
N VAL A 36 -0.40 6.30 1.58
CA VAL A 36 -1.74 6.86 1.79
C VAL A 36 -1.65 8.16 2.59
N THR A 37 -2.00 9.31 1.99
CA THR A 37 -1.86 10.60 2.67
C THR A 37 -2.93 11.64 2.30
N ALA A 38 -3.32 12.47 3.26
CA ALA A 38 -4.17 13.66 3.00
C ALA A 38 -3.35 14.83 2.45
N VAL A 39 -2.06 14.91 2.78
CA VAL A 39 -1.14 15.97 2.36
C VAL A 39 0.21 15.34 2.05
N SER A 40 0.68 15.46 0.81
CA SER A 40 2.04 15.08 0.43
C SER A 40 2.84 16.33 0.13
N THR A 41 3.99 16.48 0.77
CA THR A 41 5.01 17.39 0.23
C THR A 41 5.70 16.71 -0.96
N PRO A 42 6.21 17.47 -1.94
CA PRO A 42 7.00 16.92 -3.04
C PRO A 42 8.18 16.08 -2.54
N ASN A 43 8.83 16.49 -1.46
CA ASN A 43 9.96 15.79 -0.86
C ASN A 43 9.63 14.36 -0.41
N ILE A 44 8.52 14.17 0.32
CA ILE A 44 8.08 12.84 0.77
C ILE A 44 7.76 11.95 -0.44
N THR A 45 7.14 12.53 -1.46
CA THR A 45 6.79 11.79 -2.69
C THR A 45 8.03 11.29 -3.41
N LEU A 46 9.02 12.17 -3.61
CA LEU A 46 10.29 11.81 -4.24
C LEU A 46 10.99 10.69 -3.47
N ARG A 47 11.07 10.83 -2.15
CA ARG A 47 11.72 9.83 -1.30
C ARG A 47 11.00 8.47 -1.33
N ALA A 48 9.67 8.46 -1.33
CA ALA A 48 8.90 7.24 -1.44
C ALA A 48 9.16 6.53 -2.79
N ILE A 49 9.25 7.30 -3.89
CA ILE A 49 9.56 6.77 -5.22
C ILE A 49 10.97 6.15 -5.24
N GLU A 50 11.98 6.83 -4.65
CA GLU A 50 13.35 6.29 -4.51
C GLU A 50 13.38 4.95 -3.76
N LEU A 51 12.48 4.76 -2.79
CA LEU A 51 12.34 3.53 -2.02
C LEU A 51 11.45 2.45 -2.70
N GLY A 52 11.07 2.68 -3.96
CA GLY A 52 10.29 1.73 -4.76
C GLY A 52 8.79 1.71 -4.44
N VAL A 53 8.25 2.76 -3.84
CA VAL A 53 6.79 2.89 -3.69
C VAL A 53 6.18 3.29 -5.04
N LYS A 54 5.41 2.36 -5.62
CA LYS A 54 4.79 2.54 -6.94
C LYS A 54 3.45 3.26 -6.88
N TYR A 55 2.69 3.05 -5.81
CA TYR A 55 1.32 3.54 -5.70
C TYR A 55 1.19 4.54 -4.57
N ARG A 56 0.47 5.63 -4.85
CA ARG A 56 0.08 6.63 -3.88
C ARG A 56 -1.44 6.81 -3.96
N PHE A 57 -2.04 7.03 -2.81
CA PHE A 57 -3.47 7.21 -2.67
C PHE A 57 -3.80 8.37 -1.71
N THR A 58 -4.78 9.19 -2.08
CA THR A 58 -5.08 10.44 -1.35
C THR A 58 -6.37 10.31 -0.55
N LYS A 59 -6.39 10.87 0.66
CA LYS A 59 -7.61 10.98 1.49
C LYS A 59 -8.38 12.28 1.21
N PRO A 60 -9.72 12.27 1.32
CA PRO A 60 -10.60 11.10 1.41
C PRO A 60 -10.71 10.38 0.07
N TRP A 61 -11.19 9.13 0.07
CA TRP A 61 -11.40 8.32 -1.12
C TRP A 61 -12.72 7.56 -1.05
N GLU A 62 -13.21 7.15 -2.21
CA GLU A 62 -14.36 6.26 -2.36
C GLU A 62 -13.92 4.80 -2.56
N HIS A 63 -14.85 3.87 -2.33
CA HIS A 63 -14.58 2.43 -2.49
C HIS A 63 -13.97 2.03 -3.84
N PRO A 64 -14.49 2.50 -5.00
CA PRO A 64 -13.96 2.09 -6.31
C PRO A 64 -12.51 2.51 -6.53
N GLU A 65 -12.10 3.63 -5.94
CA GLU A 65 -10.73 4.14 -6.06
C GLU A 65 -9.74 3.28 -5.26
N LEU A 66 -10.16 2.78 -4.09
CA LEU A 66 -9.37 1.87 -3.28
C LEU A 66 -9.24 0.50 -3.96
N ASP A 67 -10.33 -0.02 -4.50
CA ASP A 67 -10.34 -1.31 -5.22
C ASP A 67 -9.34 -1.29 -6.38
N PHE A 68 -9.36 -0.22 -7.18
CA PHE A 68 -8.39 -0.05 -8.27
C PHE A 68 -6.94 -0.09 -7.78
N VAL A 69 -6.60 0.66 -6.73
CA VAL A 69 -5.23 0.69 -6.22
C VAL A 69 -4.81 -0.66 -5.65
N LEU A 70 -5.70 -1.36 -4.95
CA LEU A 70 -5.44 -2.69 -4.41
C LEU A 70 -5.18 -3.71 -5.52
N GLU A 71 -6.06 -3.79 -6.51
CA GLU A 71 -5.92 -4.69 -7.66
C GLU A 71 -4.59 -4.47 -8.38
N ARG A 72 -4.25 -3.20 -8.65
CA ARG A 72 -2.99 -2.84 -9.31
C ARG A 72 -1.77 -3.10 -8.44
N SER A 73 -1.88 -2.96 -7.13
CA SER A 73 -0.76 -3.21 -6.20
C SER A 73 -0.42 -4.70 -6.09
N LEU A 74 -1.42 -5.55 -6.21
CA LEU A 74 -1.29 -7.00 -6.10
C LEU A 74 -1.15 -7.69 -7.47
N ASN A 75 -1.10 -6.92 -8.57
CA ASN A 75 -1.15 -7.44 -9.95
C ASN A 75 -2.31 -8.43 -10.16
N LEU A 76 -3.47 -8.17 -9.56
CA LEU A 76 -4.65 -9.00 -9.78
C LEU A 76 -5.21 -8.68 -11.16
N ASN A 77 -5.32 -9.70 -12.00
CA ASN A 77 -6.02 -9.60 -13.27
C ASN A 77 -7.52 -9.72 -13.01
N PRO A 78 -8.36 -8.78 -13.49
CA PRO A 78 -9.82 -8.86 -13.33
C PRO A 78 -10.41 -10.19 -13.82
N GLU A 79 -9.78 -10.79 -14.84
CA GLU A 79 -10.22 -12.01 -15.54
C GLU A 79 -10.17 -13.29 -14.70
N GLU A 80 -9.34 -13.37 -13.64
CA GLU A 80 -9.24 -14.58 -12.79
C GLU A 80 -10.29 -14.63 -11.67
N SER A 81 -10.92 -13.49 -11.37
CA SER A 81 -11.90 -13.38 -10.28
C SER A 81 -13.32 -13.84 -10.67
N ASN A 82 -13.62 -13.92 -11.97
CA ASN A 82 -14.94 -14.33 -12.50
C ASN A 82 -15.09 -15.85 -12.69
N THR A 83 -14.00 -16.62 -12.71
CA THR A 83 -14.07 -18.09 -12.85
C THR A 83 -14.35 -18.81 -11.52
N ALA A 84 -14.14 -18.14 -10.38
CA ALA A 84 -14.40 -18.70 -9.05
C ALA A 84 -15.87 -18.56 -8.58
N LYS A 85 -16.74 -17.86 -9.33
CA LYS A 85 -18.15 -17.61 -8.95
C LYS A 85 -19.19 -18.36 -9.78
N SER A 86 -18.78 -19.31 -10.64
CA SER A 86 -19.70 -20.06 -11.52
C SER A 86 -19.73 -21.58 -11.29
N HIS A 87 -19.34 -22.04 -10.09
CA HIS A 87 -19.57 -23.41 -9.65
C HIS A 87 -20.15 -23.42 -8.23
N THR A 88 -21.45 -23.18 -8.14
CA THR A 88 -22.44 -23.93 -7.34
C THR A 88 -23.82 -23.32 -7.60
#